data_AF-A0A246TKE6-F1
#
_entry.id   AF-A0A246TKE6-F1
#
_cell.length_a   1.000
_cell.length_b   1.000
_cell.length_c   1.000
_cell.angle_alpha   90.00
_cell.angle_beta   90.00
_cell.angle_gamma   90.00
#
_symmetry.space_group_name_H-M   'P 1'
#
loop_
_entity.id
_entity.type
_entity.pdbx_description
1 polymer ?
#
loop_
_entity_poly.entity_id
_entity_poly.type
_entity_poly.pdbx_seq_one_letter_code
_entity_poly.pdbx_strand_id
1 'polypeptide(L)'
;MAKKRRGRRTWKKRAYLRVTKGRDQGSSLGSGLDDIGFEPLGRRIAVRTTRDGDVPLRHPAPSDAYYDYSSRRIVVEFENGSVFMVPARSLEGLVEASEADTAEVEVRGETGLRWETLDRDYEIAGLIAGIFGTPSFMAESATRAMSLQNNKQAHDFAAWARPVAVFLSYEMPYRREVGWEHYYMTAYEIGCAALVALGQANETVGGAKPRRFPDRPEVPPRWDDISIAVIYVAAQNGQLRFRPLGRRVPSPKTDDRGDMPGTNIAAANGAGPARATFNTYWVLEALGLVHGGRWTNAAETVLWRDNPTEWNLDFTSDARFIRAASDAVANVPDDIRSQIDAIVESANVEMRLEQTPHVENADAETVPPGTPSASREMLEDSLRHRLDVLFFRRWRLSGWLSDTGAQSALEIHYDELAISMRKAVMSRLYPNSPLSAL
;
A
#
# COMPACT_ATOMS: atom_id res chain seq x y z
N MET A 1 -31.39 -38.20 -83.99
CA MET A 1 -30.67 -36.99 -84.49
C MET A 1 -30.54 -35.99 -83.34
N ALA A 2 -29.32 -35.56 -83.02
CA ALA A 2 -28.80 -34.18 -83.18
C ALA A 2 -29.40 -33.13 -82.20
N LYS A 3 -28.65 -32.77 -81.13
CA LYS A 3 -27.87 -31.52 -80.92
C LYS A 3 -28.69 -30.35 -80.34
N LYS A 4 -28.42 -29.90 -79.09
CA LYS A 4 -27.53 -28.76 -78.69
C LYS A 4 -28.04 -27.39 -79.23
N ARG A 5 -28.11 -26.27 -78.49
CA ARG A 5 -27.44 -25.84 -77.22
C ARG A 5 -27.94 -24.44 -76.75
N ARG A 6 -27.83 -24.13 -75.43
CA ARG A 6 -27.70 -22.76 -74.78
C ARG A 6 -28.88 -21.77 -74.96
N GLY A 7 -29.20 -20.84 -74.05
CA GLY A 7 -28.80 -20.46 -72.66
C GLY A 7 -30.02 -19.79 -71.96
N ARG A 8 -29.99 -19.04 -70.84
CA ARG A 8 -28.92 -18.48 -69.98
C ARG A 8 -29.54 -18.08 -68.60
N ARG A 9 -28.85 -18.38 -67.48
CA ARG A 9 -28.87 -17.77 -66.11
C ARG A 9 -30.09 -16.98 -65.55
N THR A 10 -30.59 -17.43 -64.38
CA THR A 10 -30.74 -16.72 -63.06
C THR A 10 -31.17 -17.76 -62.00
N TRP A 11 -30.42 -18.12 -60.93
CA TRP A 11 -30.26 -17.44 -59.61
C TRP A 11 -31.60 -16.90 -59.06
N LYS A 12 -32.14 -17.24 -57.87
CA LYS A 12 -31.71 -17.88 -56.60
C LYS A 12 -32.85 -18.84 -56.13
N LYS A 13 -32.76 -19.77 -55.17
CA LYS A 13 -31.76 -20.29 -54.19
C LYS A 13 -31.97 -21.83 -54.12
N ARG A 14 -31.06 -22.61 -53.51
CA ARG A 14 -31.34 -24.00 -53.02
C ARG A 14 -30.76 -24.14 -51.62
N ALA A 15 -31.51 -24.76 -50.70
CA ALA A 15 -31.00 -25.13 -49.39
C ALA A 15 -30.07 -26.35 -49.53
N TYR A 16 -28.93 -26.33 -48.84
CA TYR A 16 -28.18 -27.54 -48.52
C TYR A 16 -27.55 -27.42 -47.13
N LEU A 17 -27.76 -28.49 -46.38
CA LEU A 17 -27.13 -28.87 -45.11
C LEU A 17 -25.71 -28.32 -44.92
N ARG A 18 -25.50 -27.57 -43.84
CA ARG A 18 -24.16 -27.30 -43.30
C ARG A 18 -23.83 -28.36 -42.25
N VAL A 19 -22.95 -29.29 -42.59
CA VAL A 19 -22.23 -30.09 -41.61
C VAL A 19 -21.08 -29.25 -41.08
N THR A 20 -21.06 -28.95 -39.77
CA THR A 20 -19.88 -28.44 -39.07
C THR A 20 -19.76 -29.10 -37.70
N LYS A 21 -18.74 -29.96 -37.62
CA LYS A 21 -18.23 -30.72 -36.48
C LYS A 21 -18.04 -29.86 -35.21
N GLY A 22 -18.57 -30.31 -34.07
CA GLY A 22 -18.10 -29.93 -32.72
C GLY A 22 -17.54 -31.20 -32.07
N ARG A 23 -16.21 -31.29 -31.89
CA ARG A 23 -15.53 -31.09 -30.59
C ARG A 23 -16.13 -32.00 -29.52
N ASP A 24 -15.78 -33.28 -29.55
CA ASP A 24 -14.56 -33.86 -28.95
C ASP A 24 -14.43 -33.54 -27.46
N GLN A 25 -14.56 -34.60 -26.65
CA GLN A 25 -14.05 -34.65 -25.28
C GLN A 25 -12.53 -34.65 -25.33
N GLY A 26 -11.90 -33.84 -24.49
CA GLY A 26 -10.44 -33.80 -24.33
C GLY A 26 -10.04 -32.48 -23.66
N SER A 27 -9.12 -32.46 -22.70
CA SER A 27 -8.46 -33.57 -22.00
C SER A 27 -7.98 -33.02 -20.64
N SER A 28 -7.88 -33.88 -19.63
CA SER A 28 -7.20 -33.47 -18.40
C SER A 28 -5.71 -33.25 -18.70
N LEU A 29 -5.09 -32.25 -18.09
CA LEU A 29 -3.64 -32.02 -18.21
C LEU A 29 -2.79 -33.25 -17.81
N GLY A 30 -3.38 -34.23 -17.10
CA GLY A 30 -2.73 -35.50 -16.80
C GLY A 30 -2.76 -36.56 -17.91
N SER A 31 -3.67 -36.49 -18.91
CA SER A 31 -3.79 -37.55 -19.93
C SER A 31 -2.87 -37.36 -21.13
N GLY A 32 -2.24 -36.18 -21.30
CA GLY A 32 -1.27 -35.93 -22.37
C GLY A 32 0.16 -36.39 -22.06
N LEU A 33 0.42 -36.88 -20.84
CA LEU A 33 1.74 -37.37 -20.40
C LEU A 33 1.91 -38.89 -20.60
N ASP A 34 0.81 -39.64 -20.58
CA ASP A 34 0.83 -41.09 -20.81
C ASP A 34 1.15 -41.40 -22.30
N ASP A 35 0.77 -40.52 -23.24
CA ASP A 35 1.06 -40.63 -24.68
C ASP A 35 2.55 -40.41 -25.06
N ILE A 36 3.38 -39.93 -24.13
CA ILE A 36 4.81 -39.64 -24.36
C ILE A 36 5.75 -40.69 -23.73
N GLY A 37 5.20 -41.80 -23.21
CA GLY A 37 5.97 -42.93 -22.70
C GLY A 37 6.74 -42.67 -21.40
N PHE A 38 6.31 -41.68 -20.61
CA PHE A 38 6.97 -41.32 -19.35
C PHE A 38 6.22 -41.91 -18.15
N GLU A 39 6.70 -43.02 -17.58
CA GLU A 39 6.19 -43.56 -16.31
C GLU A 39 6.86 -42.88 -15.10
N PRO A 40 6.14 -42.08 -14.28
CA PRO A 40 6.70 -41.56 -13.03
C PRO A 40 6.61 -42.61 -11.92
N LEU A 41 7.75 -43.02 -11.37
CA LEU A 41 7.86 -43.86 -10.17
C LEU A 41 7.44 -43.09 -8.91
N GLY A 42 6.13 -42.95 -8.68
CA GLY A 42 5.57 -42.32 -7.49
C GLY A 42 4.04 -42.38 -7.44
N ARG A 43 3.48 -42.70 -6.26
CA ARG A 43 2.02 -42.87 -6.08
C ARG A 43 1.25 -41.61 -6.50
N ARG A 44 0.35 -41.73 -7.49
CA ARG A 44 -0.64 -40.69 -7.83
C ARG A 44 -1.51 -40.42 -6.59
N ILE A 45 -1.45 -39.22 -6.01
CA ILE A 45 -2.44 -38.77 -5.03
C ILE A 45 -3.72 -38.46 -5.80
N ALA A 46 -4.74 -39.29 -5.62
CA ALA A 46 -6.08 -39.00 -6.12
C ALA A 46 -6.70 -37.88 -5.27
N VAL A 47 -6.47 -36.63 -5.64
CA VAL A 47 -7.28 -35.50 -5.17
C VAL A 47 -8.66 -35.65 -5.80
N ARG A 48 -9.51 -36.45 -5.15
CA ARG A 48 -10.93 -36.50 -5.42
C ARG A 48 -11.50 -35.15 -5.00
N THR A 49 -11.67 -34.26 -5.96
CA THR A 49 -12.39 -32.98 -5.78
C THR A 49 -13.88 -33.25 -5.60
N THR A 50 -14.26 -33.81 -4.45
CA THR A 50 -15.55 -33.48 -3.87
C THR A 50 -15.57 -31.97 -3.69
N ARG A 51 -16.55 -31.30 -4.33
CA ARG A 51 -16.93 -29.96 -3.88
C ARG A 51 -17.28 -30.09 -2.41
N ASP A 52 -16.56 -29.37 -1.57
CA ASP A 52 -16.90 -29.28 -0.15
C ASP A 52 -18.26 -28.58 -0.09
N GLY A 53 -19.27 -29.32 0.36
CA GLY A 53 -20.62 -28.79 0.58
C GLY A 53 -20.74 -28.48 2.06
N ASP A 54 -21.31 -27.32 2.38
CA ASP A 54 -21.39 -26.79 3.73
C ASP A 54 -21.82 -27.84 4.76
N VAL A 55 -21.06 -27.95 5.85
CA VAL A 55 -21.58 -28.45 7.12
C VAL A 55 -22.07 -27.22 7.86
N PRO A 56 -23.40 -26.99 7.99
CA PRO A 56 -23.90 -25.77 8.60
C PRO A 56 -23.44 -25.64 10.06
N LEU A 57 -22.99 -24.45 10.44
CA LEU A 57 -22.69 -24.11 11.82
C LEU A 57 -23.97 -24.21 12.65
N ARG A 58 -24.04 -25.21 13.53
CA ARG A 58 -25.21 -25.43 14.39
C ARG A 58 -25.20 -24.44 15.56
N HIS A 59 -26.15 -23.51 15.54
CA HIS A 59 -26.55 -22.72 16.71
C HIS A 59 -27.78 -23.36 17.40
N PRO A 60 -28.13 -22.97 18.65
CA PRO A 60 -29.39 -23.36 19.28
C PRO A 60 -30.59 -22.72 18.54
N ALA A 61 -31.81 -23.20 18.78
CA ALA A 61 -32.99 -22.59 18.18
C ALA A 61 -33.16 -21.12 18.66
N PRO A 62 -33.38 -20.15 17.74
CA PRO A 62 -33.69 -18.77 18.10
C PRO A 62 -35.09 -18.69 18.72
N SER A 63 -35.21 -17.99 19.85
CA SER A 63 -36.48 -17.75 20.53
C SER A 63 -37.08 -16.37 20.20
N ASP A 64 -36.24 -15.36 19.99
CA ASP A 64 -36.66 -14.00 19.65
C ASP A 64 -35.54 -13.21 18.94
N ALA A 65 -35.89 -12.13 18.26
CA ALA A 65 -34.93 -11.17 17.70
C ALA A 65 -35.51 -9.75 17.68
N TYR A 66 -34.70 -8.75 18.05
CA TYR A 66 -35.12 -7.36 18.10
C TYR A 66 -33.98 -6.38 17.80
N TYR A 67 -34.30 -5.14 17.45
CA TYR A 67 -33.33 -4.06 17.27
C TYR A 67 -33.20 -3.22 18.55
N ASP A 68 -32.00 -3.15 19.11
CA ASP A 68 -31.67 -2.23 20.19
C ASP A 68 -31.24 -0.88 19.62
N TYR A 69 -32.15 0.10 19.66
CA TYR A 69 -31.91 1.49 19.27
C TYR A 69 -30.74 2.16 20.01
N SER A 70 -30.41 1.72 21.23
CA SER A 70 -29.36 2.36 22.05
C SER A 70 -27.95 1.96 21.60
N SER A 71 -27.73 0.68 21.27
CA SER A 71 -26.45 0.17 20.74
C SER A 71 -26.40 0.05 19.22
N ARG A 72 -27.53 0.24 18.53
CA ARG A 72 -27.74 0.07 17.08
C ARG A 72 -27.38 -1.32 16.57
N ARG A 73 -27.83 -2.34 17.30
CA ARG A 73 -27.56 -3.76 17.03
C ARG A 73 -28.84 -4.55 16.88
N ILE A 74 -28.80 -5.54 16.01
CA ILE A 74 -29.77 -6.65 16.02
C ILE A 74 -29.31 -7.62 17.11
N VAL A 75 -30.22 -7.92 18.02
CA VAL A 75 -30.09 -8.88 19.10
C VAL A 75 -30.89 -10.12 18.70
N VAL A 76 -30.31 -11.30 18.89
CA VAL A 76 -30.98 -12.60 18.71
C VAL A 76 -30.86 -13.36 20.01
N GLU A 77 -32.00 -13.72 20.60
CA GLU A 77 -32.07 -14.57 21.78
C GLU A 77 -32.31 -16.02 21.35
N PHE A 78 -31.70 -16.97 22.06
CA PHE A 78 -31.84 -18.39 21.82
C PHE A 78 -32.55 -19.10 22.99
N GLU A 79 -33.26 -20.19 22.72
CA GLU A 79 -34.00 -20.96 23.73
C GLU A 79 -33.15 -21.45 24.92
N ASN A 80 -31.83 -21.56 24.73
CA ASN A 80 -30.89 -21.94 25.81
C ASN A 80 -30.44 -20.75 26.69
N GLY A 81 -31.01 -19.55 26.50
CA GLY A 81 -30.66 -18.33 27.22
C GLY A 81 -29.36 -17.66 26.75
N SER A 82 -28.78 -18.08 25.63
CA SER A 82 -27.66 -17.37 25.02
C SER A 82 -28.15 -16.27 24.08
N VAL A 83 -27.31 -15.24 23.87
CA VAL A 83 -27.65 -14.06 23.05
C VAL A 83 -26.53 -13.78 22.05
N PHE A 84 -26.89 -13.56 20.79
CA PHE A 84 -25.99 -13.11 19.72
C PHE A 84 -26.34 -11.67 19.32
N MET A 85 -25.34 -10.87 18.94
CA MET A 85 -25.53 -9.47 18.56
C MET A 85 -24.69 -9.09 17.34
N VAL A 86 -25.32 -8.50 16.34
CA VAL A 86 -24.66 -8.00 15.12
C VAL A 86 -24.99 -6.51 14.88
N PRO A 87 -24.02 -5.66 14.48
CA PRO A 87 -24.33 -4.27 14.14
C PRO A 87 -25.20 -4.20 12.89
N ALA A 88 -26.37 -3.56 12.96
CA ALA A 88 -27.34 -3.54 11.87
C ALA A 88 -26.75 -2.94 10.57
N ARG A 89 -25.94 -1.89 10.73
CA ARG A 89 -25.28 -1.17 9.63
C ARG A 89 -24.14 -1.93 8.95
N SER A 90 -23.81 -3.14 9.42
CA SER A 90 -22.85 -4.05 8.77
C SER A 90 -23.52 -5.02 7.79
N LEU A 91 -24.84 -5.10 7.77
CA LEU A 91 -25.62 -6.03 6.94
C LEU A 91 -25.96 -5.39 5.57
N GLU A 92 -25.79 -6.15 4.49
CA GLU A 92 -26.16 -5.73 3.13
C GLU A 92 -27.65 -5.37 3.03
N GLY A 93 -27.96 -4.19 2.49
CA GLY A 93 -29.33 -3.67 2.41
C GLY A 93 -29.85 -2.96 3.67
N LEU A 94 -29.18 -3.11 4.82
CA LEU A 94 -29.52 -2.40 6.07
C LEU A 94 -28.60 -1.20 6.34
N VAL A 95 -27.53 -1.04 5.57
CA VAL A 95 -26.56 0.08 5.68
C VAL A 95 -27.26 1.45 5.74
N GLU A 96 -28.24 1.70 4.86
CA GLU A 96 -28.95 2.99 4.75
C GLU A 96 -30.45 2.89 5.12
N ALA A 97 -30.92 1.75 5.66
CA ALA A 97 -32.33 1.57 6.05
C ALA A 97 -32.74 2.55 7.18
N SER A 98 -34.03 2.91 7.31
CA SER A 98 -34.42 3.73 8.45
C SER A 98 -34.36 2.92 9.76
N GLU A 99 -34.25 3.60 10.90
CA GLU A 99 -34.26 2.94 12.20
C GLU A 99 -35.61 2.23 12.48
N ALA A 100 -36.69 2.65 11.81
CA ALA A 100 -38.00 1.98 11.86
C ALA A 100 -37.97 0.67 11.05
N ASP A 101 -37.59 0.72 9.77
CA ASP A 101 -37.53 -0.47 8.89
C ASP A 101 -36.52 -1.51 9.43
N THR A 102 -35.46 -1.06 10.12
CA THR A 102 -34.45 -1.93 10.76
C THR A 102 -35.02 -2.68 11.98
N ALA A 103 -36.02 -2.09 12.66
CA ALA A 103 -36.64 -2.67 13.84
C ALA A 103 -37.72 -3.72 13.54
N GLU A 104 -38.16 -3.82 12.28
CA GLU A 104 -39.04 -4.89 11.77
C GLU A 104 -38.29 -6.22 11.56
N VAL A 105 -37.32 -6.53 12.43
CA VAL A 105 -36.62 -7.81 12.42
C VAL A 105 -37.50 -8.89 13.06
N GLU A 106 -37.68 -10.01 12.36
CA GLU A 106 -38.40 -11.18 12.86
C GLU A 106 -37.58 -12.46 12.71
N VAL A 107 -37.74 -13.41 13.63
CA VAL A 107 -37.21 -14.76 13.51
C VAL A 107 -38.02 -15.56 12.50
N ARG A 108 -37.35 -16.12 11.48
CA ARG A 108 -37.98 -16.90 10.42
C ARG A 108 -37.53 -18.37 10.49
N GLY A 109 -38.40 -19.21 11.06
CA GLY A 109 -38.12 -20.63 11.25
C GLY A 109 -36.98 -20.87 12.24
N GLU A 110 -36.26 -21.98 12.10
CA GLU A 110 -35.24 -22.39 13.07
C GLU A 110 -33.86 -21.73 12.86
N THR A 111 -33.63 -21.02 11.75
CA THR A 111 -32.28 -20.54 11.35
C THR A 111 -32.23 -19.15 10.72
N GLY A 112 -33.36 -18.49 10.47
CA GLY A 112 -33.42 -17.25 9.69
C GLY A 112 -33.79 -16.01 10.51
N LEU A 113 -33.35 -14.84 10.04
CA LEU A 113 -33.93 -13.53 10.33
C LEU A 113 -34.54 -12.96 9.05
N ARG A 114 -35.68 -12.28 9.15
CA ARG A 114 -36.33 -11.58 8.04
C ARG A 114 -36.67 -10.13 8.41
N TRP A 115 -36.60 -9.26 7.40
CA TRP A 115 -37.20 -7.93 7.39
C TRP A 115 -38.17 -7.86 6.22
N GLU A 116 -39.48 -7.76 6.48
CA GLU A 116 -40.48 -7.84 5.43
C GLU A 116 -40.46 -6.60 4.51
N THR A 117 -40.46 -5.39 5.07
CA THR A 117 -40.44 -4.13 4.30
C THR A 117 -39.16 -3.93 3.48
N LEU A 118 -38.02 -4.46 3.95
CA LEU A 118 -36.74 -4.40 3.23
C LEU A 118 -36.56 -5.54 2.20
N ASP A 119 -37.46 -6.53 2.22
CA ASP A 119 -37.35 -7.84 1.55
C ASP A 119 -35.96 -8.48 1.69
N ARG A 120 -35.51 -8.64 2.94
CA ARG A 120 -34.22 -9.26 3.28
C ARG A 120 -34.40 -10.44 4.21
N ASP A 121 -33.69 -11.52 3.88
CA ASP A 121 -33.52 -12.71 4.70
C ASP A 121 -32.02 -12.89 5.01
N TYR A 122 -31.69 -13.30 6.23
CA TYR A 122 -30.35 -13.64 6.68
C TYR A 122 -30.33 -14.97 7.42
N GLU A 123 -29.31 -15.79 7.21
CA GLU A 123 -29.09 -17.00 7.98
C GLU A 123 -28.26 -16.69 9.24
N ILE A 124 -28.79 -17.02 10.43
CA ILE A 124 -28.15 -16.76 11.72
C ILE A 124 -26.79 -17.47 11.80
N ALA A 125 -26.69 -18.70 11.29
CA ALA A 125 -25.42 -19.42 11.17
C ALA A 125 -24.38 -18.66 10.32
N GLY A 126 -24.80 -18.03 9.22
CA GLY A 126 -23.96 -17.18 8.37
C GLY A 126 -23.49 -15.92 9.10
N LEU A 127 -24.38 -15.26 9.84
CA LEU A 127 -24.03 -14.10 10.67
C LEU A 127 -23.02 -14.43 11.77
N ILE A 128 -23.17 -15.58 12.44
CA ILE A 128 -22.22 -16.11 13.42
C ILE A 128 -20.87 -16.43 12.76
N ALA A 129 -20.87 -16.90 11.50
CA ALA A 129 -19.68 -17.13 10.70
C ALA A 129 -19.01 -15.83 10.17
N GLY A 130 -19.61 -14.66 10.40
CA GLY A 130 -19.12 -13.37 9.90
C GLY A 130 -19.49 -13.06 8.45
N ILE A 131 -20.50 -13.73 7.88
CA ILE A 131 -21.02 -13.50 6.53
C ILE A 131 -22.17 -12.49 6.62
N PHE A 132 -21.90 -11.21 6.34
CA PHE A 132 -22.88 -10.12 6.45
C PHE A 132 -23.50 -9.67 5.11
N GLY A 133 -23.23 -10.41 4.02
CA GLY A 133 -23.75 -10.12 2.68
C GLY A 133 -23.03 -10.93 1.59
N THR A 134 -23.26 -10.54 0.34
CA THR A 134 -22.61 -11.10 -0.85
C THR A 134 -21.08 -10.96 -0.78
N PRO A 135 -20.29 -11.84 -1.43
CA PRO A 135 -18.83 -11.73 -1.45
C PRO A 135 -18.32 -10.38 -1.98
N SER A 136 -19.02 -9.78 -2.95
CA SER A 136 -18.78 -8.42 -3.45
C SER A 136 -19.02 -7.37 -2.36
N PHE A 137 -20.17 -7.39 -1.70
CA PHE A 137 -20.48 -6.47 -0.60
C PHE A 137 -19.51 -6.65 0.58
N MET A 138 -19.11 -7.86 0.91
CA MET A 138 -18.16 -8.13 2.00
C MET A 138 -16.76 -7.62 1.66
N ALA A 139 -16.29 -7.82 0.41
CA ALA A 139 -15.02 -7.26 -0.05
C ALA A 139 -15.07 -5.72 -0.08
N GLU A 140 -16.14 -5.13 -0.62
CA GLU A 140 -16.34 -3.69 -0.65
C GLU A 140 -16.51 -3.09 0.74
N SER A 141 -17.19 -3.76 1.67
CA SER A 141 -17.46 -3.27 3.04
C SER A 141 -16.28 -3.44 3.96
N ALA A 142 -15.49 -4.52 3.85
CA ALA A 142 -14.20 -4.61 4.55
C ALA A 142 -13.24 -3.54 4.03
N THR A 143 -13.15 -3.37 2.70
CA THR A 143 -12.33 -2.32 2.09
C THR A 143 -12.82 -0.93 2.47
N ARG A 144 -14.13 -0.67 2.48
CA ARG A 144 -14.75 0.62 2.82
C ARG A 144 -14.67 0.91 4.32
N ALA A 145 -14.84 -0.06 5.21
CA ALA A 145 -14.72 0.16 6.65
C ALA A 145 -13.25 0.43 7.03
N MET A 146 -12.31 -0.39 6.55
CA MET A 146 -10.88 -0.14 6.78
C MET A 146 -10.40 1.13 6.08
N SER A 147 -10.87 1.43 4.86
CA SER A 147 -10.57 2.67 4.16
C SER A 147 -11.16 3.88 4.90
N LEU A 148 -12.44 3.89 5.25
CA LEU A 148 -13.04 5.02 5.99
C LEU A 148 -12.38 5.23 7.36
N GLN A 149 -12.02 4.17 8.07
CA GLN A 149 -11.34 4.28 9.36
C GLN A 149 -9.90 4.78 9.20
N ASN A 150 -9.10 4.19 8.30
CA ASN A 150 -7.74 4.65 8.03
C ASN A 150 -7.69 6.05 7.41
N ASN A 151 -8.61 6.39 6.51
CA ASN A 151 -8.64 7.67 5.82
C ASN A 151 -9.13 8.78 6.76
N LYS A 152 -10.08 8.46 7.67
CA LYS A 152 -10.45 9.36 8.78
C LYS A 152 -9.30 9.57 9.75
N GLN A 153 -8.52 8.53 10.05
CA GLN A 153 -7.36 8.61 10.94
C GLN A 153 -6.19 9.35 10.28
N ALA A 154 -5.90 9.11 9.00
CA ALA A 154 -4.84 9.80 8.25
C ALA A 154 -5.15 11.29 8.03
N HIS A 155 -6.42 11.63 7.72
CA HIS A 155 -6.84 13.03 7.54
C HIS A 155 -7.06 13.79 8.85
N ASP A 156 -7.34 13.12 9.98
CA ASP A 156 -7.42 13.77 11.28
C ASP A 156 -6.01 13.94 11.90
N PHE A 157 -5.38 15.07 11.61
CA PHE A 157 -4.13 15.51 12.24
C PHE A 157 -4.15 15.36 13.77
N ALA A 158 -5.29 15.57 14.45
CA ALA A 158 -5.35 15.46 15.91
C ALA A 158 -5.25 14.01 16.40
N ALA A 159 -5.58 13.02 15.58
CA ALA A 159 -5.54 11.60 15.94
C ALA A 159 -4.10 11.07 16.09
N TRP A 160 -3.18 11.51 15.23
CA TRP A 160 -1.79 11.00 15.21
C TRP A 160 -0.71 12.01 15.61
N ALA A 161 -0.91 13.32 15.44
CA ALA A 161 0.16 14.31 15.66
C ALA A 161 0.75 14.28 17.07
N ARG A 162 -0.11 14.14 18.11
CA ARG A 162 0.35 14.05 19.50
C ARG A 162 1.07 12.72 19.80
N PRO A 163 0.53 11.53 19.47
CA PRO A 163 1.26 10.26 19.55
C PRO A 163 2.63 10.31 18.88
N VAL A 164 2.72 10.84 17.66
CA VAL A 164 3.99 10.98 16.93
C VAL A 164 4.95 11.94 17.60
N ALA A 165 4.49 13.15 17.98
CA ALA A 165 5.31 14.14 18.66
C ALA A 165 5.91 13.58 19.95
N VAL A 166 5.12 12.83 20.73
CA VAL A 166 5.57 12.15 21.95
C VAL A 166 6.62 11.09 21.63
N PHE A 167 6.35 10.21 20.65
CA PHE A 167 7.30 9.17 20.22
C PHE A 167 8.65 9.77 19.81
N LEU A 168 8.65 10.68 18.83
CA LEU A 168 9.88 11.31 18.33
C LEU A 168 10.63 12.08 19.43
N SER A 169 9.93 12.71 20.37
CA SER A 169 10.55 13.45 21.48
C SER A 169 11.36 12.56 22.43
N TYR A 170 10.96 11.30 22.61
CA TYR A 170 11.64 10.34 23.49
C TYR A 170 12.69 9.48 22.77
N GLU A 171 12.49 9.23 21.47
CA GLU A 171 13.32 8.30 20.69
C GLU A 171 14.54 8.97 20.04
N MET A 172 14.58 10.30 19.95
CA MET A 172 15.74 11.02 19.41
C MET A 172 16.73 11.46 20.49
N PRO A 173 18.04 11.52 20.19
CA PRO A 173 19.04 12.02 21.14
C PRO A 173 18.74 13.44 21.58
N TYR A 174 18.76 13.70 22.89
CA TYR A 174 18.39 14.99 23.48
C TYR A 174 19.41 15.46 24.53
N ARG A 175 19.79 16.75 24.47
CA ARG A 175 20.51 17.46 25.52
C ARG A 175 19.75 18.72 25.91
N ARG A 176 19.76 19.06 27.20
CA ARG A 176 18.95 20.14 27.78
C ARG A 176 19.31 21.54 27.24
N GLU A 177 20.56 21.74 26.86
CA GLU A 177 21.13 23.02 26.46
C GLU A 177 20.81 23.33 24.98
N VAL A 178 20.98 22.34 24.10
CA VAL A 178 20.83 22.49 22.64
C VAL A 178 19.46 22.04 22.13
N GLY A 179 18.88 20.96 22.66
CA GLY A 179 17.65 20.35 22.17
C GLY A 179 17.86 18.91 21.72
N TRP A 180 17.09 18.47 20.73
CA TRP A 180 17.35 17.23 19.99
C TRP A 180 18.52 17.45 19.03
N GLU A 181 19.41 16.47 18.92
CA GLU A 181 20.57 16.47 18.01
C GLU A 181 20.45 15.33 17.00
N HIS A 182 20.61 15.61 15.70
CA HIS A 182 20.51 14.58 14.67
C HIS A 182 21.83 13.86 14.35
N TYR A 183 22.99 14.41 14.77
CA TYR A 183 24.32 13.83 14.50
C TYR A 183 24.61 13.48 13.03
N TYR A 184 23.98 14.19 12.09
CA TYR A 184 24.00 13.89 10.65
C TYR A 184 23.54 12.45 10.30
N MET A 185 22.66 11.88 11.14
CA MET A 185 22.00 10.60 10.89
C MET A 185 20.62 10.86 10.28
N THR A 186 20.41 10.36 9.06
CA THR A 186 19.22 10.62 8.23
C THR A 186 17.89 10.40 8.96
N ALA A 187 17.78 9.34 9.78
CA ALA A 187 16.58 9.07 10.57
C ALA A 187 16.28 10.17 11.60
N TYR A 188 17.29 10.70 12.29
CA TYR A 188 17.13 11.77 13.27
C TYR A 188 17.01 13.15 12.62
N GLU A 189 17.58 13.36 11.43
CA GLU A 189 17.36 14.58 10.62
C GLU A 189 15.88 14.71 10.26
N ILE A 190 15.33 13.64 9.68
CA ILE A 190 13.92 13.53 9.33
C ILE A 190 13.03 13.62 10.59
N GLY A 191 13.42 12.99 11.70
CA GLY A 191 12.69 13.08 12.97
C GLY A 191 12.70 14.50 13.58
N CYS A 192 13.83 15.22 13.50
CA CYS A 192 13.93 16.62 13.93
C CYS A 192 13.05 17.53 13.07
N ALA A 193 13.14 17.38 11.74
CA ALA A 193 12.29 18.12 10.80
C ALA A 193 10.80 17.77 10.98
N ALA A 194 10.45 16.53 11.32
CA ALA A 194 9.09 16.13 11.67
C ALA A 194 8.58 16.87 12.94
N LEU A 195 9.38 16.98 14.01
CA LEU A 195 9.02 17.77 15.19
C LEU A 195 8.84 19.26 14.90
N VAL A 196 9.64 19.82 13.97
CA VAL A 196 9.45 21.20 13.48
C VAL A 196 8.14 21.34 12.71
N ALA A 197 7.88 20.44 11.76
CA ALA A 197 6.65 20.45 10.95
C ALA A 197 5.38 20.20 11.77
N LEU A 198 5.48 19.44 12.87
CA LEU A 198 4.42 19.25 13.88
C LEU A 198 4.23 20.47 14.81
N GLY A 199 4.98 21.55 14.63
CA GLY A 199 4.93 22.76 15.45
C GLY A 199 5.44 22.58 16.89
N GLN A 200 6.20 21.51 17.15
CA GLN A 200 6.74 21.18 18.48
C GLN A 200 8.12 21.80 18.71
N ALA A 201 8.85 22.10 17.63
CA ALA A 201 10.24 22.53 17.67
C ALA A 201 10.53 23.73 16.76
N ASN A 202 11.70 24.32 16.96
CA ASN A 202 12.35 25.19 16.00
C ASN A 202 13.59 24.47 15.45
N GLU A 203 13.80 24.59 14.14
CA GLU A 203 14.98 24.03 13.47
C GLU A 203 16.29 24.65 13.98
N THR A 204 17.36 23.86 13.98
CA THR A 204 18.73 24.30 14.25
C THR A 204 19.69 23.56 13.32
N VAL A 205 20.89 24.09 13.11
CA VAL A 205 21.88 23.56 12.14
C VAL A 205 22.31 22.09 12.36
N GLY A 206 22.08 21.53 13.55
CA GLY A 206 22.43 20.15 13.90
C GLY A 206 21.30 19.37 14.59
N GLY A 207 20.06 19.84 14.50
CA GLY A 207 18.94 19.27 15.27
C GLY A 207 17.72 20.16 15.35
N ALA A 208 16.92 19.98 16.41
CA ALA A 208 15.75 20.81 16.66
C ALA A 208 15.62 21.16 18.14
N LYS A 209 15.15 22.37 18.46
CA LYS A 209 14.98 22.84 19.84
C LYS A 209 13.50 22.90 20.23
N PRO A 210 13.06 22.30 21.36
CA PRO A 210 11.66 22.35 21.78
C PRO A 210 11.12 23.77 21.88
N ARG A 211 9.91 24.02 21.36
CA ARG A 211 9.18 25.26 21.62
C ARG A 211 8.67 25.26 23.05
N ARG A 212 8.73 26.44 23.70
CA ARG A 212 8.12 26.65 25.03
C ARG A 212 6.59 26.50 24.98
N PHE A 213 6.00 26.87 23.85
CA PHE A 213 4.58 26.73 23.54
C PHE A 213 4.51 26.05 22.16
N PRO A 214 4.18 24.75 22.10
CA PRO A 214 3.94 24.07 20.84
C PRO A 214 2.68 24.61 20.17
N ASP A 215 2.78 24.94 18.90
CA ASP A 215 1.68 25.52 18.11
C ASP A 215 1.13 24.46 17.15
N ARG A 216 -0.17 24.53 16.83
CA ARG A 216 -0.71 23.74 15.72
C ARG A 216 -0.25 24.39 14.41
N PRO A 217 0.43 23.65 13.50
CA PRO A 217 0.79 24.21 12.20
C PRO A 217 -0.46 24.57 11.40
N GLU A 218 -0.43 25.72 10.72
CA GLU A 218 -1.52 26.19 9.86
C GLU A 218 -1.75 25.22 8.68
N VAL A 219 -0.66 24.80 8.05
CA VAL A 219 -0.62 23.73 7.05
C VAL A 219 0.00 22.50 7.71
N PRO A 220 -0.76 21.43 8.00
CA PRO A 220 -0.20 20.23 8.62
C PRO A 220 0.74 19.48 7.66
N PRO A 221 1.78 18.80 8.17
CA PRO A 221 2.61 17.90 7.37
C PRO A 221 1.82 16.71 6.85
N ARG A 222 2.25 16.14 5.72
CA ARG A 222 1.59 14.97 5.13
C ARG A 222 1.74 13.74 6.03
N TRP A 223 0.64 13.02 6.24
CA TRP A 223 0.58 11.82 7.08
C TRP A 223 1.56 10.73 6.65
N ASP A 224 1.76 10.55 5.35
CA ASP A 224 2.65 9.52 4.80
C ASP A 224 4.13 9.87 4.99
N ASP A 225 4.52 11.15 4.89
CA ASP A 225 5.89 11.58 5.23
C ASP A 225 6.19 11.40 6.72
N ILE A 226 5.25 11.77 7.58
CA ILE A 226 5.37 11.56 9.02
C ILE A 226 5.41 10.06 9.37
N SER A 227 4.69 9.23 8.62
CA SER A 227 4.76 7.77 8.76
C SER A 227 6.15 7.23 8.46
N ILE A 228 6.82 7.74 7.42
CA ILE A 228 8.22 7.39 7.12
C ILE A 228 9.17 7.90 8.21
N ALA A 229 9.00 9.12 8.71
CA ALA A 229 9.81 9.65 9.81
C ALA A 229 9.76 8.75 11.05
N VAL A 230 8.58 8.23 11.41
CA VAL A 230 8.40 7.27 12.51
C VAL A 230 9.05 5.93 12.20
N ILE A 231 8.89 5.39 10.99
CA ILE A 231 9.51 4.12 10.57
C ILE A 231 11.04 4.21 10.65
N TYR A 232 11.63 5.28 10.10
CA TYR A 232 13.08 5.49 10.08
C TYR A 232 13.65 5.60 11.51
N VAL A 233 13.07 6.43 12.38
CA VAL A 233 13.54 6.55 13.78
C VAL A 233 13.38 5.23 14.54
N ALA A 234 12.25 4.53 14.35
CA ALA A 234 12.03 3.24 15.00
C ALA A 234 13.00 2.16 14.52
N ALA A 235 13.31 2.11 13.22
CA ALA A 235 14.28 1.17 12.65
C ALA A 235 15.71 1.52 13.08
N GLN A 236 16.08 2.80 13.09
CA GLN A 236 17.37 3.30 13.55
C GLN A 236 17.66 2.93 15.01
N ASN A 237 16.65 2.99 15.88
CA ASN A 237 16.75 2.57 17.28
C ASN A 237 16.62 1.04 17.46
N GLY A 238 16.48 0.28 16.37
CA GLY A 238 16.27 -1.16 16.38
C GLY A 238 14.97 -1.60 17.04
N GLN A 239 14.02 -0.68 17.20
CA GLN A 239 12.71 -0.90 17.82
C GLN A 239 11.66 -1.42 16.83
N LEU A 240 11.75 -1.01 15.57
CA LEU A 240 11.09 -1.67 14.45
C LEU A 240 12.13 -2.56 13.75
N ARG A 241 11.79 -3.83 13.52
CA ARG A 241 12.62 -4.75 12.75
C ARG A 241 11.76 -5.54 11.79
N PHE A 242 12.02 -5.38 10.51
CA PHE A 242 11.39 -6.18 9.47
C PHE A 242 11.89 -7.63 9.56
N ARG A 243 11.08 -8.58 9.11
CA ARG A 243 11.42 -10.00 9.09
C ARG A 243 11.29 -10.52 7.66
N PRO A 244 12.20 -11.42 7.20
CA PRO A 244 12.13 -11.98 5.87
C PRO A 244 10.76 -12.57 5.53
N LEU A 245 10.35 -12.39 4.28
CA LEU A 245 9.06 -12.85 3.78
C LEU A 245 9.09 -14.39 3.58
N GLY A 246 8.99 -15.11 4.70
CA GLY A 246 9.24 -16.55 4.76
C GLY A 246 8.26 -17.37 3.92
N ARG A 247 8.78 -18.10 2.93
CA ARG A 247 8.04 -19.16 2.20
C ARG A 247 7.61 -20.35 3.09
N ARG A 248 7.93 -20.32 4.38
CA ARG A 248 7.42 -21.25 5.41
C ARG A 248 7.07 -20.46 6.67
N VAL A 249 5.89 -20.74 7.21
CA VAL A 249 5.50 -20.32 8.56
C VAL A 249 6.37 -21.10 9.57
N PRO A 250 7.12 -20.44 10.46
CA PRO A 250 7.83 -21.11 11.55
C PRO A 250 6.83 -21.81 12.48
N SER A 251 7.19 -22.99 12.99
CA SER A 251 6.35 -23.68 13.97
C SER A 251 6.33 -22.90 15.29
N PRO A 252 5.20 -22.82 16.02
CA PRO A 252 5.13 -22.13 17.32
C PRO A 252 6.08 -22.68 18.41
N LYS A 253 6.79 -23.79 18.15
CA LYS A 253 7.64 -24.50 19.11
C LYS A 253 9.16 -24.37 18.86
N THR A 254 9.60 -23.47 17.96
CA THR A 254 11.04 -23.33 17.62
C THR A 254 11.76 -22.11 18.19
N ASP A 255 11.07 -21.19 18.87
CA ASP A 255 11.68 -19.98 19.47
C ASP A 255 12.30 -20.20 20.87
N ASP A 256 12.22 -21.40 21.46
CA ASP A 256 12.81 -21.75 22.77
C ASP A 256 14.36 -21.74 22.81
N ARG A 257 15.03 -21.26 21.76
CA ARG A 257 16.48 -21.01 21.73
C ARG A 257 16.83 -19.54 22.00
N GLY A 258 16.25 -18.99 23.07
CA GLY A 258 16.89 -17.97 23.91
C GLY A 258 17.20 -16.59 23.32
N ASP A 259 16.95 -16.30 22.04
CA ASP A 259 17.30 -15.01 21.44
C ASP A 259 16.24 -14.50 20.44
N MET A 260 15.68 -13.33 20.75
CA MET A 260 14.61 -12.58 20.06
C MET A 260 13.17 -13.16 20.10
N PRO A 261 12.25 -12.50 20.85
CA PRO A 261 10.80 -12.70 20.69
C PRO A 261 10.29 -12.57 19.25
N GLY A 262 9.24 -13.35 18.96
CA GLY A 262 8.55 -13.44 17.67
C GLY A 262 7.83 -12.16 17.20
N THR A 263 7.27 -12.21 15.99
CA THR A 263 6.62 -11.07 15.31
C THR A 263 5.28 -10.70 15.96
N ASN A 264 5.12 -9.43 16.34
CA ASN A 264 3.84 -8.85 16.76
C ASN A 264 3.12 -8.06 15.66
N ILE A 265 3.71 -7.93 14.47
CA ILE A 265 3.05 -7.42 13.26
C ILE A 265 3.16 -8.49 12.17
N ALA A 266 2.05 -9.15 11.86
CA ALA A 266 1.99 -10.17 10.83
C ALA A 266 1.78 -9.56 9.43
N ALA A 267 2.29 -10.28 8.41
CA ALA A 267 2.15 -9.91 7.02
C ALA A 267 0.68 -9.75 6.60
N ALA A 268 0.40 -8.71 5.82
CA ALA A 268 -0.91 -8.34 5.28
C ALA A 268 -0.75 -7.25 4.21
N ASN A 269 -1.71 -7.13 3.28
CA ASN A 269 -1.77 -6.04 2.30
C ASN A 269 -0.45 -5.82 1.52
N GLY A 270 0.19 -6.89 1.03
CA GLY A 270 1.48 -6.80 0.32
C GLY A 270 2.71 -6.58 1.20
N ALA A 271 2.53 -6.06 2.43
CA ALA A 271 3.60 -5.89 3.41
C ALA A 271 3.95 -7.20 4.14
N GLY A 272 5.25 -7.41 4.38
CA GLY A 272 5.77 -8.60 5.06
C GLY A 272 5.63 -8.53 6.60
N PRO A 273 6.13 -9.54 7.33
CA PRO A 273 6.07 -9.53 8.79
C PRO A 273 7.12 -8.61 9.41
N ALA A 274 6.84 -8.08 10.60
CA ALA A 274 7.74 -7.24 11.37
C ALA A 274 7.58 -7.46 12.89
N ARG A 275 8.51 -6.90 13.65
CA ARG A 275 8.41 -6.76 15.10
C ARG A 275 8.64 -5.31 15.50
N ALA A 276 7.72 -4.77 16.28
CA ALA A 276 7.77 -3.45 16.90
C ALA A 276 7.92 -3.59 18.43
N THR A 277 8.58 -2.64 19.10
CA THR A 277 8.43 -2.48 20.56
C THR A 277 7.03 -1.96 20.91
N PHE A 278 6.67 -1.92 22.19
CA PHE A 278 5.37 -1.42 22.63
C PHE A 278 5.12 0.04 22.18
N ASN A 279 6.08 0.94 22.41
CA ASN A 279 5.98 2.36 22.01
C ASN A 279 5.82 2.49 20.49
N THR A 280 6.67 1.78 19.73
CA THR A 280 6.65 1.74 18.27
C THR A 280 5.31 1.23 17.74
N TYR A 281 4.80 0.11 18.29
CA TYR A 281 3.52 -0.47 17.88
C TYR A 281 2.39 0.54 18.09
N TRP A 282 2.38 1.22 19.24
CA TRP A 282 1.32 2.18 19.58
C TRP A 282 1.32 3.42 18.67
N VAL A 283 2.48 3.96 18.29
CA VAL A 283 2.53 5.06 17.32
C VAL A 283 2.17 4.61 15.90
N LEU A 284 2.53 3.39 15.49
CA LEU A 284 2.11 2.82 14.20
C LEU A 284 0.59 2.56 14.15
N GLU A 285 -0.03 2.17 15.27
CA GLU A 285 -1.49 2.04 15.41
C GLU A 285 -2.17 3.41 15.45
N ALA A 286 -1.59 4.41 16.11
CA ALA A 286 -2.08 5.78 16.10
C ALA A 286 -2.02 6.44 14.71
N LEU A 287 -1.04 6.06 13.89
CA LEU A 287 -0.97 6.41 12.47
C LEU A 287 -1.91 5.58 11.57
N GLY A 288 -2.56 4.53 12.08
CA GLY A 288 -3.40 3.64 11.27
C GLY A 288 -2.61 2.71 10.33
N LEU A 289 -1.29 2.57 10.53
CA LEU A 289 -0.43 1.67 9.76
C LEU A 289 -0.56 0.23 10.24
N VAL A 290 -0.81 0.03 11.53
CA VAL A 290 -1.03 -1.27 12.15
C VAL A 290 -2.43 -1.32 12.77
N HIS A 291 -3.13 -2.44 12.59
CA HIS A 291 -4.36 -2.74 13.31
C HIS A 291 -4.46 -4.24 13.58
N GLY A 292 -4.88 -4.63 14.79
CA GLY A 292 -5.07 -6.04 15.15
C GLY A 292 -3.84 -6.93 14.94
N GLY A 293 -2.63 -6.38 15.14
CA GLY A 293 -1.36 -7.10 14.93
C GLY A 293 -1.01 -7.33 13.46
N ARG A 294 -1.52 -6.53 12.52
CA ARG A 294 -1.26 -6.63 11.07
C ARG A 294 -1.06 -5.27 10.42
N TRP A 295 -0.30 -5.22 9.34
CA TRP A 295 -0.24 -4.03 8.48
C TRP A 295 -1.59 -3.76 7.81
N THR A 296 -2.03 -2.50 7.81
CA THR A 296 -3.26 -2.08 7.12
C THR A 296 -3.01 -1.84 5.63
N ASN A 297 -4.08 -1.61 4.86
CA ASN A 297 -3.95 -1.25 3.45
C ASN A 297 -3.23 0.10 3.24
N ALA A 298 -3.40 1.05 4.16
CA ALA A 298 -2.71 2.33 4.11
C ALA A 298 -1.19 2.22 4.35
N ALA A 299 -0.76 1.19 5.09
CA ALA A 299 0.67 0.93 5.30
C ALA A 299 1.38 0.43 4.05
N GLU A 300 0.69 -0.21 3.10
CA GLU A 300 1.31 -0.77 1.89
C GLU A 300 2.07 0.30 1.10
N THR A 301 1.41 1.42 0.79
CA THR A 301 2.01 2.50 -0.02
C THR A 301 3.07 3.30 0.74
N VAL A 302 2.99 3.37 2.07
CA VAL A 302 4.06 3.90 2.92
C VAL A 302 5.27 2.96 2.87
N LEU A 303 5.07 1.65 3.04
CA LEU A 303 6.14 0.66 3.04
C LEU A 303 6.77 0.43 1.67
N TRP A 304 6.17 0.91 0.57
CA TRP A 304 6.83 1.03 -0.73
C TRP A 304 7.86 2.17 -0.79
N ARG A 305 7.72 3.21 0.05
CA ARG A 305 8.66 4.35 0.14
C ARG A 305 9.89 3.99 0.98
N ASP A 306 9.70 3.17 2.01
CA ASP A 306 10.77 2.57 2.84
C ASP A 306 11.43 1.35 2.13
N ASN A 307 10.62 0.53 1.46
CA ASN A 307 11.01 -0.68 0.74
C ASN A 307 12.03 -1.58 1.49
N PRO A 308 11.66 -2.14 2.66
CA PRO A 308 12.60 -2.82 3.53
C PRO A 308 13.21 -4.06 2.86
N THR A 309 14.54 -4.10 2.84
CA THR A 309 15.34 -5.08 2.09
C THR A 309 14.99 -6.55 2.41
N GLU A 310 14.57 -6.83 3.65
CA GLU A 310 14.17 -8.15 4.12
C GLU A 310 12.95 -8.72 3.38
N TRP A 311 12.10 -7.85 2.82
CA TRP A 311 10.92 -8.27 2.07
C TRP A 311 11.17 -8.45 0.57
N ASN A 312 12.21 -7.79 0.03
CA ASN A 312 12.58 -7.84 -1.38
C ASN A 312 11.35 -7.62 -2.30
N LEU A 313 10.61 -6.53 -2.05
CA LEU A 313 9.43 -6.18 -2.82
C LEU A 313 9.82 -5.59 -4.18
N ASP A 314 9.24 -6.12 -5.25
CA ASP A 314 9.24 -5.47 -6.56
C ASP A 314 7.88 -4.78 -6.77
N PHE A 315 7.73 -3.60 -6.17
CA PHE A 315 6.56 -2.75 -6.42
C PHE A 315 6.62 -2.08 -7.81
N THR A 316 7.78 -2.06 -8.47
CA THR A 316 7.92 -1.45 -9.81
C THR A 316 7.21 -2.25 -10.89
N SER A 317 7.07 -3.57 -10.68
CA SER A 317 6.21 -4.45 -11.48
C SER A 317 4.72 -4.41 -11.12
N ASP A 318 4.30 -3.70 -10.06
CA ASP A 318 2.88 -3.58 -9.71
C ASP A 318 2.13 -2.72 -10.74
N ALA A 319 0.97 -3.20 -11.19
CA ALA A 319 0.15 -2.52 -12.19
C ALA A 319 -0.30 -1.11 -11.76
N ARG A 320 -0.35 -0.81 -10.46
CA ARG A 320 -0.58 0.54 -9.91
C ARG A 320 0.60 1.46 -10.20
N PHE A 321 1.81 1.03 -9.89
CA PHE A 321 3.03 1.80 -10.17
C PHE A 321 3.20 2.03 -11.68
N ILE A 322 3.02 0.97 -12.50
CA ILE A 322 3.12 1.07 -13.95
C ILE A 322 2.13 2.11 -14.52
N ARG A 323 0.86 2.09 -14.07
CA ARG A 323 -0.14 3.09 -14.48
C ARG A 323 0.23 4.49 -14.03
N ALA A 324 0.61 4.65 -12.76
CA ALA A 324 0.97 5.95 -12.20
C ALA A 324 2.23 6.54 -12.88
N ALA A 325 3.17 5.70 -13.33
CA ALA A 325 4.35 6.12 -14.07
C ALA A 325 4.05 6.52 -15.52
N SER A 326 3.05 5.91 -16.16
CA SER A 326 2.56 6.36 -17.47
C SER A 326 1.79 7.69 -17.36
N ASP A 327 0.96 7.83 -16.33
CA ASP A 327 0.21 9.06 -16.04
C ASP A 327 1.16 10.22 -15.69
N ALA A 328 2.15 10.00 -14.83
CA ALA A 328 3.14 10.99 -14.44
C ALA A 328 3.88 11.58 -15.65
N VAL A 329 4.24 10.74 -16.63
CA VAL A 329 4.89 11.17 -17.89
C VAL A 329 3.92 11.93 -18.81
N ALA A 330 2.67 11.47 -18.92
CA ALA A 330 1.68 12.10 -19.80
C ALA A 330 1.25 13.49 -19.29
N ASN A 331 1.21 13.67 -17.97
CA ASN A 331 0.57 14.80 -17.30
C ASN A 331 1.53 15.60 -16.40
N VAL A 332 2.80 15.78 -16.80
CA VAL A 332 3.76 16.64 -16.06
C VAL A 332 3.29 18.11 -16.11
N PRO A 333 3.05 18.78 -14.97
CA PRO A 333 2.75 20.21 -14.92
C PRO A 333 3.88 21.08 -15.48
N ASP A 334 3.56 22.19 -16.13
CA ASP A 334 4.53 23.07 -16.82
C ASP A 334 5.63 23.64 -15.89
N ASP A 335 5.30 23.93 -14.64
CA ASP A 335 6.25 24.41 -13.62
C ASP A 335 7.26 23.32 -13.23
N ILE A 336 6.81 22.06 -13.16
CA ILE A 336 7.66 20.90 -12.85
C ILE A 336 8.49 20.54 -14.07
N ARG A 337 7.87 20.56 -15.27
CA ARG A 337 8.52 20.36 -16.56
C ARG A 337 9.72 21.30 -16.71
N SER A 338 9.48 22.61 -16.47
CA SER A 338 10.50 23.67 -16.54
C SER A 338 11.62 23.48 -15.52
N GLN A 339 11.32 23.03 -14.29
CA GLN A 339 12.34 22.73 -13.28
C GLN A 339 13.23 21.55 -13.68
N ILE A 340 12.64 20.47 -14.24
CA ILE A 340 13.43 19.33 -14.73
C ILE A 340 14.27 19.73 -15.94
N ASP A 341 13.73 20.52 -16.88
CA ASP A 341 14.48 21.05 -18.03
C ASP A 341 15.68 21.90 -17.58
N ALA A 342 15.52 22.74 -16.56
CA ALA A 342 16.61 23.53 -16.00
C ALA A 342 17.70 22.67 -15.32
N ILE A 343 17.35 21.54 -14.71
CA ILE A 343 18.31 20.58 -14.13
C ILE A 343 19.05 19.82 -15.24
N VAL A 344 18.34 19.38 -16.28
CA VAL A 344 18.94 18.69 -17.43
C VAL A 344 19.89 19.61 -18.20
N GLU A 345 19.54 20.88 -18.38
CA GLU A 345 20.42 21.81 -19.09
C GLU A 345 21.62 22.25 -18.25
N SER A 346 21.51 22.42 -16.93
CA SER A 346 22.70 22.67 -16.09
C SER A 346 23.70 21.52 -16.22
N ALA A 347 23.22 20.27 -16.16
CA ALA A 347 24.06 19.09 -16.36
C ALA A 347 24.75 19.07 -17.73
N ASN A 348 24.02 19.39 -18.81
CA ASN A 348 24.57 19.46 -20.17
C ASN A 348 25.69 20.50 -20.30
N VAL A 349 25.56 21.65 -19.63
CA VAL A 349 26.58 22.71 -19.63
C VAL A 349 27.80 22.28 -18.82
N GLU A 350 27.60 21.77 -17.61
CA GLU A 350 28.68 21.41 -16.67
C GLU A 350 29.54 20.25 -17.23
N MET A 351 28.91 19.20 -17.78
CA MET A 351 29.63 18.11 -18.46
C MET A 351 30.39 18.55 -19.72
N ARG A 352 29.93 19.60 -20.43
CA ARG A 352 30.67 20.15 -21.58
C ARG A 352 31.94 20.89 -21.13
N LEU A 353 31.89 21.55 -19.98
CA LEU A 353 33.04 22.24 -19.40
C LEU A 353 34.12 21.24 -18.96
N GLU A 354 33.74 20.13 -18.32
CA GLU A 354 34.67 19.03 -17.98
C GLU A 354 35.35 18.37 -19.20
N GLN A 355 34.73 18.44 -20.38
CA GLN A 355 35.30 17.92 -21.63
C GLN A 355 36.26 18.90 -22.32
N THR A 356 36.36 20.16 -21.87
CA THR A 356 37.37 21.09 -22.39
C THR A 356 38.72 20.81 -21.73
N PRO A 357 39.81 20.62 -22.50
CA PRO A 357 41.12 20.33 -21.90
C PRO A 357 41.60 21.54 -21.11
N HIS A 358 42.04 21.31 -19.87
CA HIS A 358 42.69 22.32 -19.05
C HIS A 358 43.91 22.87 -19.81
N VAL A 359 43.82 24.13 -20.24
CA VAL A 359 44.99 24.91 -20.63
C VAL A 359 45.66 25.34 -19.32
N GLU A 360 46.77 24.68 -18.97
CA GLU A 360 47.59 25.03 -17.83
C GLU A 360 48.19 26.43 -18.00
N ASN A 361 47.52 27.44 -17.46
CA ASN A 361 48.20 28.67 -17.06
C ASN A 361 48.72 28.45 -15.64
N ALA A 362 50.00 28.10 -15.54
CA ALA A 362 50.70 28.06 -14.27
C ALA A 362 50.76 29.47 -13.65
N ASP A 363 50.18 29.63 -12.45
CA ASP A 363 50.65 30.50 -11.35
C ASP A 363 49.54 30.67 -10.28
N ALA A 364 49.40 29.69 -9.37
CA ALA A 364 48.77 29.87 -8.05
C ALA A 364 49.09 28.70 -7.10
N GLU A 365 49.31 28.99 -5.82
CA GLU A 365 49.73 28.01 -4.81
C GLU A 365 48.59 27.11 -4.28
N THR A 366 48.91 25.83 -4.09
CA THR A 366 48.31 24.91 -3.09
C THR A 366 46.78 24.82 -2.98
N VAL A 367 46.17 24.19 -3.98
CA VAL A 367 45.13 23.17 -3.75
C VAL A 367 45.54 21.93 -4.55
N PRO A 368 45.59 20.71 -3.98
CA PRO A 368 45.80 19.52 -4.79
C PRO A 368 44.63 19.40 -5.78
N PRO A 369 44.88 19.31 -7.11
CA PRO A 369 43.79 19.26 -8.08
C PRO A 369 42.94 18.02 -7.81
N GLY A 370 41.65 18.23 -7.53
CA GLY A 370 40.69 17.14 -7.42
C GLY A 370 40.69 16.35 -8.72
N THR A 371 40.71 15.02 -8.63
CA THR A 371 40.62 14.17 -9.82
C THR A 371 39.32 14.46 -10.57
N PRO A 372 39.33 14.65 -11.91
CA PRO A 372 38.11 14.99 -12.66
C PRO A 372 36.94 14.03 -12.45
N SER A 373 37.22 12.76 -12.11
CA SER A 373 36.20 11.78 -11.73
C SER A 373 35.42 12.15 -10.47
N ALA A 374 36.10 12.71 -9.44
CA ALA A 374 35.48 13.08 -8.18
C ALA A 374 34.57 14.31 -8.32
N SER A 375 35.00 15.31 -9.10
CA SER A 375 34.18 16.48 -9.44
C SER A 375 32.88 16.06 -10.13
N ARG A 376 32.98 15.12 -11.08
CA ARG A 376 31.85 14.57 -11.81
C ARG A 376 30.90 13.76 -10.92
N GLU A 377 31.42 12.90 -10.05
CA GLU A 377 30.60 12.12 -9.10
C GLU A 377 29.81 13.06 -8.17
N MET A 378 30.46 14.09 -7.62
CA MET A 378 29.80 15.11 -6.79
C MET A 378 28.71 15.88 -7.56
N LEU A 379 28.93 16.16 -8.84
CA LEU A 379 27.94 16.80 -9.71
C LEU A 379 26.75 15.87 -9.99
N GLU A 380 26.98 14.62 -10.35
CA GLU A 380 25.92 13.63 -10.62
C GLU A 380 25.06 13.37 -9.37
N ASP A 381 25.65 13.32 -8.17
CA ASP A 381 24.92 13.21 -6.91
C ASP A 381 24.11 14.48 -6.58
N SER A 382 24.66 15.68 -6.81
CA SER A 382 23.94 16.96 -6.65
C SER A 382 22.71 17.06 -7.56
N LEU A 383 22.85 16.68 -8.83
CA LEU A 383 21.77 16.65 -9.81
C LEU A 383 20.71 15.59 -9.44
N ARG A 384 21.15 14.41 -8.99
CA ARG A 384 20.26 13.34 -8.50
C ARG A 384 19.43 13.82 -7.32
N HIS A 385 20.06 14.40 -6.30
CA HIS A 385 19.39 14.96 -5.12
C HIS A 385 18.36 16.05 -5.49
N ARG A 386 18.71 17.00 -6.38
CA ARG A 386 17.76 18.03 -6.87
C ARG A 386 16.50 17.41 -7.50
N LEU A 387 16.65 16.33 -8.27
CA LEU A 387 15.51 15.62 -8.85
C LEU A 387 14.76 14.76 -7.82
N ASP A 388 15.46 14.08 -6.92
CA ASP A 388 14.85 13.28 -5.83
C ASP A 388 13.93 14.17 -4.98
N VAL A 389 14.43 15.32 -4.52
CA VAL A 389 13.66 16.32 -3.76
C VAL A 389 12.45 16.82 -4.54
N LEU A 390 12.57 17.07 -5.84
CA LEU A 390 11.45 17.50 -6.68
C LEU A 390 10.33 16.45 -6.72
N PHE A 391 10.67 15.18 -7.01
CA PHE A 391 9.68 14.10 -7.05
C PHE A 391 9.09 13.81 -5.67
N PHE A 392 9.93 13.76 -4.64
CA PHE A 392 9.51 13.58 -3.25
C PHE A 392 8.52 14.68 -2.80
N ARG A 393 8.75 15.94 -3.15
CA ARG A 393 7.84 17.06 -2.79
C ARG A 393 6.58 17.06 -3.66
N ARG A 394 6.69 16.77 -4.96
CA ARG A 394 5.64 17.05 -5.96
C ARG A 394 4.81 15.86 -6.43
N TRP A 395 5.15 14.62 -6.11
CA TRP A 395 4.47 13.46 -6.72
C TRP A 395 4.07 12.39 -5.70
N ARG A 396 2.88 11.78 -5.86
CA ARG A 396 2.46 10.57 -5.14
C ARG A 396 1.78 9.59 -6.11
N LEU A 397 1.48 8.37 -5.67
CA LEU A 397 0.74 7.38 -6.47
C LEU A 397 -0.64 7.87 -6.98
N SER A 398 -1.19 8.93 -6.37
CA SER A 398 -2.40 9.63 -6.80
C SER A 398 -2.18 10.68 -7.91
N GLY A 399 -0.94 10.95 -8.32
CA GLY A 399 -0.56 11.95 -9.32
C GLY A 399 0.34 13.08 -8.78
N TRP A 400 0.51 14.11 -9.60
CA TRP A 400 1.24 15.33 -9.25
C TRP A 400 0.47 16.20 -8.24
N LEU A 401 1.21 16.90 -7.38
CA LEU A 401 0.73 17.75 -6.30
C LEU A 401 0.96 19.24 -6.62
N SER A 402 0.06 20.10 -6.12
CA SER A 402 0.17 21.56 -6.24
C SER A 402 1.22 22.16 -5.31
N ASP A 403 1.51 23.46 -5.48
CA ASP A 403 2.43 24.23 -4.61
C ASP A 403 2.01 24.16 -3.14
N THR A 404 0.72 24.28 -2.87
CA THR A 404 0.16 24.11 -1.52
C THR A 404 0.37 22.67 -1.00
N GLY A 405 0.20 21.65 -1.85
CA GLY A 405 0.47 20.25 -1.49
C GLY A 405 1.95 19.94 -1.24
N ALA A 406 2.86 20.73 -1.80
CA ALA A 406 4.29 20.65 -1.56
C ALA A 406 4.74 21.38 -0.28
N GLN A 407 3.95 22.31 0.26
CA GLN A 407 4.24 22.98 1.55
C GLN A 407 4.09 22.04 2.75
N SER A 408 3.20 21.04 2.66
CA SER A 408 3.07 19.96 3.65
C SER A 408 4.19 18.91 3.60
N ALA A 409 5.16 19.03 2.68
CA ALA A 409 6.21 18.05 2.47
C ALA A 409 7.30 18.11 3.54
N LEU A 410 7.62 16.96 4.14
CA LEU A 410 8.77 16.80 5.04
C LEU A 410 9.88 16.05 4.30
N GLU A 411 11.02 16.69 4.02
CA GLU A 411 12.08 16.11 3.18
C GLU A 411 12.55 14.73 3.63
N ILE A 412 12.13 13.69 2.88
CA ILE A 412 12.55 12.30 3.09
C ILE A 412 13.68 11.97 2.11
N HIS A 413 14.88 11.81 2.65
CA HIS A 413 15.99 11.17 1.93
C HIS A 413 15.71 9.68 1.73
N TYR A 414 16.10 9.11 0.59
CA TYR A 414 15.93 7.68 0.25
C TYR A 414 14.47 7.17 0.15
N ASP A 415 13.55 8.01 -0.33
CA ASP A 415 12.19 7.59 -0.71
C ASP A 415 12.22 6.73 -1.99
N GLU A 416 12.28 5.40 -1.84
CA GLU A 416 12.44 4.44 -2.95
C GLU A 416 11.31 4.52 -3.99
N LEU A 417 10.10 4.88 -3.57
CA LEU A 417 8.96 5.05 -4.46
C LEU A 417 9.10 6.31 -5.32
N ALA A 418 9.51 7.43 -4.73
CA ALA A 418 9.78 8.67 -5.45
C ALA A 418 11.01 8.54 -6.37
N ILE A 419 12.09 7.89 -5.91
CA ILE A 419 13.29 7.58 -6.69
C ILE A 419 12.95 6.69 -7.90
N SER A 420 12.17 5.62 -7.68
CA SER A 420 11.74 4.73 -8.75
C SER A 420 10.84 5.44 -9.76
N MET A 421 9.93 6.31 -9.28
CA MET A 421 9.10 7.13 -10.17
C MET A 421 9.93 8.11 -11.00
N ARG A 422 10.89 8.79 -10.37
CA ARG A 422 11.82 9.69 -11.06
C ARG A 422 12.58 8.97 -12.17
N LYS A 423 13.18 7.80 -11.88
CA LYS A 423 13.85 6.96 -12.89
C LYS A 423 12.90 6.59 -14.04
N ALA A 424 11.67 6.20 -13.73
CA ALA A 424 10.66 5.86 -14.74
C ALA A 424 10.20 7.05 -15.60
N VAL A 425 10.20 8.28 -15.06
CA VAL A 425 9.88 9.51 -15.81
C VAL A 425 11.09 9.99 -16.63
N MET A 426 12.27 10.05 -16.03
CA MET A 426 13.51 10.53 -16.68
C MET A 426 13.92 9.65 -17.87
N SER A 427 13.86 8.33 -17.74
CA SER A 427 14.15 7.39 -18.82
C SER A 427 13.19 7.49 -20.02
N ARG A 428 11.97 8.01 -19.81
CA ARG A 428 10.95 8.18 -20.87
C ARG A 428 10.95 9.56 -21.51
N LEU A 429 11.15 10.62 -20.72
CA LEU A 429 11.17 12.00 -21.21
C LEU A 429 12.54 12.40 -21.78
N TYR A 430 13.64 11.86 -21.25
CA TYR A 430 15.01 12.21 -21.63
C TYR A 430 15.90 10.99 -21.90
N PRO A 431 15.52 10.06 -22.79
CA PRO A 431 16.28 8.82 -23.03
C PRO A 431 17.74 9.05 -23.47
N ASN A 432 18.08 10.24 -23.97
CA ASN A 432 19.43 10.61 -24.41
C ASN A 432 20.21 11.46 -23.39
N SER A 433 19.61 11.82 -22.24
CA SER A 433 20.33 12.51 -21.16
C SER A 433 21.10 11.48 -20.32
N PRO A 434 22.31 11.78 -19.82
CA PRO A 434 22.96 10.92 -18.83
C PRO A 434 22.19 10.85 -17.51
N LEU A 435 21.29 11.82 -17.24
CA LEU A 435 20.37 11.77 -16.09
C LEU A 435 19.20 10.76 -16.28
N SER A 436 19.16 10.01 -17.39
CA SER A 436 18.14 8.98 -17.65
C SER A 436 18.33 7.69 -16.84
N ALA A 437 19.57 7.43 -16.39
CA ALA A 437 19.95 6.23 -15.63
C ALA A 437 20.17 6.50 -14.13
N LEU A 438 20.35 7.77 -13.75
CA LEU A 438 20.30 8.24 -12.36
C LEU A 438 18.90 8.04 -11.78
#